data_AF-U1LNC8-F1
#
_entry.id   AF-U1LNC8-F1
#
_cell.length_a   1.000
_cell.length_b   1.000
_cell.length_c   1.000
_cell.angle_alpha   90.00
_cell.angle_beta   90.00
_cell.angle_gamma   90.00
#
_symmetry.space_group_name_H-M   'P 1'
#
loop_
_entity.id
_entity.type
_entity.pdbx_description
1 polymer ?
#
loop_
_entity_poly.entity_id
_entity_poly.type
_entity_poly.pdbx_seq_one_letter_code
_entity_poly.pdbx_strand_id
1 'polypeptide(L)'
;MPRPIEQLPQIRSAIRFYRAMSWVTGMFLLLLVAEMVLKYSPTHVEVFAGGSGGLLSLQRVVPGDGCQWYSLFVPGGMGCEITSLGDGFNISLAILIVHGWIYVVYLLACFRLWSLLRWPFKRLLAMAAGGVVPFLSFFVERRMHDVAVADVTRLEAERAARDAAAPAPATTPEA
;
A
#
# COMPACT_ATOMS: atom_id res chain seq x y z
N MET A 1 24.58 7.87 -9.15
CA MET A 1 23.19 8.36 -9.02
C MET A 1 23.20 9.87 -8.97
N PRO A 2 22.33 10.57 -9.72
CA PRO A 2 22.18 12.03 -9.65
C PRO A 2 21.85 12.49 -8.24
N ARG A 3 22.18 13.74 -7.89
CA ARG A 3 21.82 14.27 -6.56
C ARG A 3 20.31 14.54 -6.49
N PRO A 4 19.66 14.38 -5.32
CA PRO A 4 18.23 14.63 -5.18
C PRO A 4 17.77 16.03 -5.67
N ILE A 5 18.62 17.05 -5.52
CA ILE A 5 18.37 18.43 -5.98
C ILE A 5 18.15 18.57 -7.51
N GLU A 6 18.69 17.64 -8.31
CA GLU A 6 18.50 17.60 -9.77
C GLU A 6 17.20 16.90 -10.15
N GLN A 7 16.65 16.08 -9.25
CA GLN A 7 15.54 15.16 -9.52
C GLN A 7 14.20 15.60 -8.90
N LEU A 8 14.09 16.85 -8.43
CA LEU A 8 12.85 17.44 -7.90
C LEU A 8 11.56 17.12 -8.68
N PRO A 9 11.50 17.22 -10.02
CA PRO A 9 10.27 16.86 -10.75
C PRO A 9 9.91 15.38 -10.61
N GLN A 10 10.91 14.49 -10.57
CA GLN A 10 10.70 13.05 -10.39
C GLN A 10 10.26 12.73 -8.96
N ILE A 11 10.81 13.43 -7.96
CA ILE A 11 10.42 13.30 -6.55
C ILE A 11 8.94 13.68 -6.36
N ARG A 12 8.51 14.83 -6.90
CA ARG A 12 7.09 15.27 -6.82
C ARG A 12 6.13 14.28 -7.48
N SER A 13 6.53 13.68 -8.60
CA SER A 13 5.75 12.63 -9.26
C SER A 13 5.68 11.36 -8.41
N ALA A 14 6.82 10.93 -7.85
CA ALA A 14 6.90 9.76 -7.00
C ALA A 14 6.05 9.90 -5.72
N ILE A 15 6.01 11.08 -5.09
CA ILE A 15 5.16 11.34 -3.91
C ILE A 15 3.67 11.21 -4.26
N ARG A 16 3.23 11.78 -5.39
CA ARG A 16 1.84 11.66 -5.85
C ARG A 16 1.46 10.20 -6.15
N PHE A 17 2.35 9.48 -6.83
CA PHE A 17 2.15 8.06 -7.12
C PHE A 17 2.08 7.21 -5.85
N TYR A 18 3.00 7.44 -4.90
CA TYR A 18 2.99 6.79 -3.59
C TYR A 18 1.67 7.02 -2.84
N ARG A 19 1.19 8.27 -2.78
CA ARG A 19 -0.06 8.61 -2.10
C ARG A 19 -1.27 7.93 -2.74
N ALA A 20 -1.36 7.93 -4.08
CA ALA A 20 -2.44 7.25 -4.79
C ALA A 20 -2.42 5.74 -4.49
N MET A 21 -1.25 5.11 -4.59
CA MET A 21 -1.10 3.69 -4.30
C MET A 21 -1.41 3.36 -2.84
N SER A 22 -1.00 4.20 -1.90
CA SER A 22 -1.26 4.00 -0.47
C SER A 22 -2.75 4.05 -0.12
N TRP A 23 -3.51 4.92 -0.78
CA TRP A 23 -4.97 4.98 -0.62
C TRP A 23 -5.64 3.73 -1.19
N VAL A 24 -5.21 3.29 -2.38
CA VAL A 24 -5.75 2.10 -3.02
C VAL A 24 -5.44 0.84 -2.20
N THR A 25 -4.19 0.64 -1.76
CA THR A 25 -3.84 -0.50 -0.90
C THR A 25 -4.55 -0.46 0.44
N GLY A 26 -4.64 0.70 1.08
CA GLY A 26 -5.36 0.88 2.34
C GLY A 26 -6.84 0.53 2.23
N MET A 27 -7.51 0.94 1.14
CA MET A 27 -8.91 0.61 0.89
C MET A 27 -9.13 -0.89 0.71
N PHE A 28 -8.31 -1.56 -0.11
CA PHE A 28 -8.39 -3.01 -0.28
C PHE A 28 -8.10 -3.77 1.02
N LEU A 29 -7.16 -3.28 1.83
CA LEU A 29 -6.86 -3.88 3.12
C LEU A 29 -8.05 -3.75 4.08
N LEU A 30 -8.74 -2.60 4.10
CA LEU A 30 -9.99 -2.45 4.86
C LEU A 30 -11.11 -3.36 4.34
N LEU A 31 -11.22 -3.56 3.03
CA LEU A 31 -12.17 -4.52 2.45
C LEU A 31 -11.86 -5.95 2.92
N LEU A 32 -10.60 -6.37 2.86
CA LEU A 32 -10.17 -7.68 3.37
C LEU A 32 -10.42 -7.84 4.87
N VAL A 33 -10.20 -6.79 5.66
CA VAL A 33 -10.52 -6.80 7.10
C VAL A 33 -12.04 -6.92 7.31
N ALA A 34 -12.85 -6.22 6.52
CA ALA A 34 -14.31 -6.36 6.59
C ALA A 34 -14.76 -7.79 6.23
N GLU A 35 -14.14 -8.41 5.22
CA GLU A 35 -14.40 -9.82 4.88
C GLU A 35 -13.93 -10.78 5.97
N MET A 36 -12.79 -10.52 6.62
CA MET A 36 -12.37 -11.29 7.79
C MET A 36 -13.41 -11.17 8.92
N VAL A 37 -13.97 -9.99 9.15
CA VAL A 37 -15.06 -9.84 10.13
C VAL A 37 -16.29 -10.64 9.70
N LEU A 38 -16.71 -10.60 8.44
CA LEU A 38 -17.88 -11.36 7.97
C LEU A 38 -17.72 -12.89 8.03
N LYS A 39 -16.51 -13.38 7.71
CA LYS A 39 -16.17 -14.80 7.62
C LYS A 39 -15.85 -15.42 8.99
N TYR A 40 -15.25 -14.65 9.91
CA TYR A 40 -14.79 -15.13 11.22
C TYR A 40 -15.60 -14.62 12.42
N SER A 41 -16.52 -13.67 12.24
CA SER A 41 -17.54 -13.34 13.26
C SER A 41 -18.71 -14.35 13.19
N PRO A 42 -19.69 -14.34 14.13
CA PRO A 42 -20.70 -15.41 14.22
C PRO A 42 -21.62 -15.53 12.99
N THR A 43 -21.47 -14.66 12.00
CA THR A 43 -22.21 -14.73 10.73
C THR A 43 -21.71 -15.80 9.78
N HIS A 44 -20.40 -16.14 9.78
CA HIS A 44 -19.78 -17.15 8.91
C HIS A 44 -20.24 -17.08 7.44
N VAL A 45 -20.12 -15.91 6.81
CA VAL A 45 -20.54 -15.67 5.43
C VAL A 45 -19.40 -15.20 4.53
N GLU A 46 -19.45 -15.61 3.27
CA GLU A 46 -18.59 -15.15 2.18
C GLU A 46 -19.40 -14.40 1.13
N VAL A 47 -18.77 -13.40 0.50
CA VAL A 47 -19.36 -12.64 -0.60
C VAL A 47 -19.09 -13.37 -1.91
N PHE A 48 -20.16 -13.78 -2.58
CA PHE A 48 -20.12 -14.38 -3.91
C PHE A 48 -20.88 -13.53 -4.90
N ALA A 49 -20.43 -13.55 -6.16
CA ALA A 49 -21.10 -12.87 -7.26
C ALA A 49 -21.51 -13.85 -8.36
N GLY A 50 -22.67 -13.59 -8.96
CA GLY A 50 -23.17 -14.34 -10.12
C GLY A 50 -23.58 -15.79 -9.83
N GLY A 51 -23.94 -16.07 -8.57
CA GLY A 51 -24.35 -17.38 -8.09
C GLY A 51 -25.86 -17.59 -8.09
N SER A 52 -26.30 -18.71 -7.53
CA SER A 52 -27.73 -19.05 -7.34
C SER A 52 -28.50 -18.05 -6.46
N GLY A 53 -27.78 -17.22 -5.69
CA GLY A 53 -28.34 -16.15 -4.85
C GLY A 53 -28.43 -14.76 -5.51
N GLY A 54 -28.10 -14.62 -6.80
CA GLY A 54 -28.16 -13.34 -7.53
C GLY A 54 -26.79 -12.70 -7.81
N LEU A 55 -26.78 -11.40 -8.14
CA LEU A 55 -25.55 -10.69 -8.54
C LEU A 55 -24.52 -10.58 -7.41
N LEU A 56 -24.96 -10.37 -6.17
CA LEU A 56 -24.16 -10.42 -4.95
C LEU A 56 -24.94 -11.20 -3.89
N SER A 57 -24.41 -12.34 -3.45
CA SER A 57 -25.03 -13.19 -2.43
C SER A 57 -24.06 -13.52 -1.31
N LEU A 58 -24.55 -13.44 -0.08
CA LEU A 58 -23.82 -13.91 1.10
C LEU A 58 -24.09 -15.40 1.28
N GLN A 59 -23.10 -16.25 0.99
CA GLN A 59 -23.20 -17.69 1.15
C GLN A 59 -22.49 -18.13 2.43
N ARG A 60 -23.02 -19.19 3.06
CA ARG A 60 -22.49 -19.69 4.33
C ARG A 60 -21.20 -20.46 4.13
N VAL A 61 -20.33 -20.30 5.11
CA VAL A 61 -19.05 -20.99 5.23
C VAL A 61 -19.15 -21.92 6.43
N VAL A 62 -18.83 -23.19 6.24
CA VAL A 62 -18.80 -24.16 7.35
C VAL A 62 -17.35 -24.43 7.72
N PRO A 63 -16.91 -24.03 8.93
CA PRO A 63 -15.60 -24.42 9.44
C PRO A 63 -15.61 -25.92 9.82
N GLY A 64 -14.57 -26.66 9.42
CA GLY A 64 -14.41 -28.07 9.78
C GLY A 64 -14.25 -28.33 11.28
N ASP A 65 -14.44 -29.60 11.68
CA ASP A 65 -14.42 -30.02 13.07
C ASP A 65 -13.06 -29.70 13.73
N GLY A 66 -13.07 -28.85 14.77
CA GLY A 66 -11.86 -28.41 15.49
C GLY A 66 -11.37 -26.99 15.18
N CYS A 67 -12.02 -26.27 14.27
CA CYS A 67 -11.72 -24.86 14.01
C CYS A 67 -12.00 -23.97 15.23
N GLN A 68 -10.93 -23.48 15.84
CA GLN A 68 -11.00 -22.38 16.82
C GLN A 68 -10.76 -21.04 16.11
N TRP A 69 -11.27 -19.93 16.65
CA TRP A 69 -11.09 -18.59 16.07
C TRP A 69 -9.61 -18.20 15.88
N TYR A 70 -8.72 -18.75 16.71
CA TYR A 70 -7.28 -18.46 16.70
C TYR A 70 -6.46 -19.36 15.76
N SER A 71 -7.04 -20.44 15.23
CA SER A 71 -6.33 -21.45 14.42
C SER A 71 -5.69 -20.88 13.15
N LEU A 72 -6.23 -19.76 12.64
CA LEU A 72 -5.76 -19.10 11.43
C LEU A 72 -4.53 -18.19 11.66
N PHE A 73 -4.30 -17.78 12.91
CA PHE A 73 -3.22 -16.85 13.28
C PHE A 73 -1.97 -17.57 13.80
N VAL A 74 -2.02 -18.90 13.90
CA VAL A 74 -0.92 -19.75 14.37
C VAL A 74 -0.33 -20.53 13.18
N PRO A 75 0.88 -20.19 12.72
CA PRO A 75 1.58 -20.98 11.71
C PRO A 75 1.81 -22.40 12.22
N GLY A 76 1.31 -23.42 11.52
CA GLY A 76 1.47 -24.83 11.89
C GLY A 76 0.42 -25.41 12.84
N GLY A 77 -0.68 -24.71 13.12
CA GLY A 77 -1.84 -25.28 13.83
C GLY A 77 -2.57 -26.35 13.00
N MET A 78 -3.33 -27.23 13.67
CA MET A 78 -4.19 -28.21 12.97
C MET A 78 -5.13 -27.46 12.03
N GLY A 79 -5.02 -27.77 10.73
CA GLY A 79 -5.65 -27.00 9.66
C GLY A 79 -7.15 -26.85 9.88
N CYS A 80 -7.61 -25.60 9.99
CA CYS A 80 -9.02 -25.30 9.87
C CYS A 80 -9.37 -25.40 8.38
N GLU A 81 -9.97 -26.52 7.97
CA GLU A 81 -10.49 -26.68 6.62
C GLU A 81 -11.81 -25.92 6.51
N ILE A 82 -11.78 -24.80 5.79
CA ILE A 82 -12.95 -23.96 5.56
C ILE A 82 -13.60 -24.40 4.25
N THR A 83 -14.72 -25.13 4.34
CA THR A 83 -15.48 -25.53 3.16
C THR A 83 -16.40 -24.39 2.74
N SER A 84 -16.14 -23.83 1.56
CA SER A 84 -16.99 -22.80 0.97
C SER A 84 -18.15 -23.48 0.22
N LEU A 85 -19.38 -23.23 0.67
CA LEU A 85 -20.61 -23.82 0.10
C LEU A 85 -21.23 -22.96 -0.99
N GLY A 86 -20.52 -21.92 -1.43
CA GLY A 86 -21.02 -20.98 -2.44
C GLY A 86 -20.79 -21.48 -3.86
N ASP A 87 -21.86 -21.51 -4.65
CA ASP A 87 -21.79 -21.62 -6.11
C ASP A 87 -21.72 -20.21 -6.71
N GLY A 88 -20.61 -19.89 -7.41
CA GLY A 88 -20.40 -18.60 -8.08
C GLY A 88 -18.94 -18.12 -8.05
N PHE A 89 -18.73 -16.86 -8.41
CA PHE A 89 -17.41 -16.22 -8.35
C PHE A 89 -17.11 -15.70 -6.93
N ASN A 90 -16.04 -16.19 -6.30
CA ASN A 90 -15.66 -15.80 -4.95
C ASN A 90 -15.02 -14.40 -4.96
N ILE A 91 -15.77 -13.40 -4.52
CA ILE A 91 -15.32 -12.00 -4.51
C ILE A 91 -14.21 -11.78 -3.49
N SER A 92 -14.25 -12.51 -2.38
CA SER A 92 -13.22 -12.41 -1.34
C SER A 92 -11.85 -12.86 -1.82
N LEU A 93 -11.81 -14.01 -2.51
CA LEU A 93 -10.59 -14.50 -3.15
C LEU A 93 -10.10 -13.52 -4.23
N ALA A 94 -11.01 -12.96 -5.03
CA ALA A 94 -10.64 -11.98 -6.05
C ALA A 94 -10.03 -10.71 -5.45
N ILE A 95 -10.63 -10.16 -4.39
CA ILE A 95 -10.12 -9.00 -3.67
C ILE A 95 -8.74 -9.30 -3.08
N LEU A 96 -8.52 -10.50 -2.53
CA LEU A 96 -7.22 -10.93 -2.00
C LEU A 96 -6.14 -10.97 -3.07
N ILE A 97 -6.42 -11.59 -4.23
CA ILE A 97 -5.48 -11.65 -5.35
C ILE A 97 -5.16 -10.24 -5.87
N VAL A 98 -6.18 -9.42 -6.09
CA VAL A 98 -6.03 -8.05 -6.59
C VAL A 98 -5.23 -7.20 -5.59
N HIS A 99 -5.53 -7.30 -4.30
CA HIS A 99 -4.78 -6.62 -3.25
C HIS A 99 -3.30 -7.02 -3.25
N GLY A 100 -3.00 -8.32 -3.37
CA GLY A 100 -1.63 -8.82 -3.44
C GLY A 100 -0.82 -8.17 -4.57
N TRP A 101 -1.40 -8.07 -5.76
CA TRP A 101 -0.74 -7.40 -6.90
C TRP A 101 -0.61 -5.89 -6.73
N ILE A 102 -1.65 -5.22 -6.22
CA ILE A 102 -1.60 -3.79 -5.90
C ILE A 102 -0.52 -3.53 -4.84
N TYR A 103 -0.36 -4.42 -3.86
CA TYR A 103 0.66 -4.34 -2.83
C TYR A 103 2.08 -4.44 -3.41
N VAL A 104 2.32 -5.30 -4.41
CA VAL A 104 3.61 -5.35 -5.12
C VAL A 104 3.92 -4.01 -5.79
N VAL A 105 2.95 -3.41 -6.48
CA VAL A 105 3.11 -2.08 -7.11
C VAL A 105 3.37 -0.99 -6.05
N TYR A 106 2.69 -1.08 -4.90
CA TYR A 106 2.92 -0.19 -3.77
C TYR A 106 4.34 -0.32 -3.21
N LEU A 107 4.87 -1.53 -3.06
CA LEU A 107 6.27 -1.74 -2.64
C LEU A 107 7.27 -1.14 -3.62
N LEU A 108 7.02 -1.23 -4.93
CA LEU A 108 7.84 -0.55 -5.93
C LEU A 108 7.77 0.98 -5.79
N ALA A 109 6.59 1.54 -5.49
CA ALA A 109 6.43 2.96 -5.20
C ALA A 109 7.25 3.38 -3.96
N CYS A 110 7.16 2.61 -2.87
CA CYS A 110 7.91 2.81 -1.64
C CYS A 110 9.42 2.76 -1.89
N PHE A 111 9.89 1.75 -2.63
CA PHE A 111 11.29 1.59 -2.98
C PHE A 111 11.81 2.76 -3.82
N ARG A 112 11.02 3.19 -4.82
CA ARG A 112 11.35 4.35 -5.66
C ARG A 112 11.48 5.63 -4.84
N LEU A 113 10.53 5.91 -3.96
CA LEU A 113 10.55 7.10 -3.11
C LEU A 113 11.73 7.06 -2.12
N TRP A 114 11.98 5.91 -1.50
CA TRP A 114 13.11 5.68 -0.61
C TRP A 114 14.47 5.88 -1.31
N SER A 115 14.62 5.36 -2.53
CA SER A 115 15.82 5.52 -3.35
C SER A 115 16.08 6.97 -3.74
N LEU A 116 15.03 7.70 -4.16
CA LEU A 116 15.14 9.11 -4.57
C LEU A 116 15.47 10.05 -3.41
N LEU A 117 14.85 9.86 -2.25
CA LEU A 117 15.07 10.71 -1.07
C LEU A 117 16.23 10.24 -0.17
N ARG A 118 16.84 9.08 -0.48
CA ARG A 118 17.98 8.48 0.24
C ARG A 118 17.74 8.35 1.74
N TRP A 119 16.52 8.02 2.11
CA TRP A 119 16.10 7.88 3.50
C TRP A 119 16.72 6.65 4.19
N PRO A 120 16.78 6.62 5.54
CA PRO A 120 17.24 5.44 6.26
C PRO A 120 16.28 4.27 6.03
N PHE A 121 16.81 3.05 5.97
CA PHE A 121 16.05 1.82 5.69
C PHE A 121 14.82 1.62 6.59
N LYS A 122 14.86 2.09 7.84
CA LYS A 122 13.72 2.07 8.77
C LYS A 122 12.46 2.73 8.20
N ARG A 123 12.60 3.77 7.37
CA ARG A 123 11.46 4.43 6.73
C ARG A 123 10.85 3.57 5.62
N LEU A 124 11.67 2.85 4.85
CA LEU A 124 11.17 1.88 3.88
C LEU A 124 10.34 0.80 4.58
N LEU A 125 10.83 0.27 5.70
CA LEU A 125 10.12 -0.74 6.46
C LEU A 125 8.81 -0.21 7.05
N ALA A 126 8.80 1.02 7.59
CA ALA A 126 7.58 1.66 8.07
C ALA A 126 6.55 1.86 6.93
N MET A 127 6.98 2.33 5.76
CA MET A 127 6.12 2.49 4.58
C MET A 127 5.57 1.14 4.11
N ALA A 128 6.42 0.10 4.03
CA ALA A 128 6.00 -1.25 3.64
C ALA A 128 4.99 -1.85 4.64
N ALA A 129 5.24 -1.71 5.95
CA ALA A 129 4.34 -2.17 7.01
C ALA A 129 2.96 -1.48 6.95
N GLY A 130 2.91 -0.24 6.46
CA GLY A 130 1.66 0.46 6.17
C GLY A 130 0.75 -0.30 5.20
N GLY A 131 1.27 -1.14 4.30
CA GLY A 131 0.44 -1.94 3.39
C GLY A 131 0.01 -3.30 3.94
N VAL A 132 0.41 -3.68 5.15
CA VAL A 132 0.15 -5.00 5.75
C VAL A 132 -0.65 -4.88 7.05
N VAL A 133 -0.38 -3.85 7.85
CA VAL A 133 -1.03 -3.68 9.15
C VAL A 133 -2.31 -2.86 9.00
N PRO A 134 -3.47 -3.41 9.38
CA PRO A 134 -4.74 -2.69 9.38
C PRO A 134 -4.65 -1.38 10.15
N PHE A 135 -5.29 -0.34 9.62
CA PHE A 135 -5.36 1.02 10.18
C PHE A 135 -4.02 1.78 10.25
N LEU A 136 -2.88 1.08 10.36
CA LEU A 136 -1.55 1.70 10.38
C LEU A 136 -1.22 2.40 9.06
N SER A 137 -1.80 1.93 7.94
CA SER A 137 -1.68 2.54 6.60
C SER A 137 -1.93 4.05 6.64
N PHE A 138 -3.02 4.49 7.28
CA PHE A 138 -3.42 5.90 7.32
C PHE A 138 -2.47 6.75 8.16
N PHE A 139 -1.99 6.20 9.28
CA PHE A 139 -1.06 6.93 10.14
C PHE A 139 0.32 7.08 9.48
N VAL A 140 0.83 5.99 8.88
CA VAL A 140 2.11 5.99 8.17
C VAL A 140 2.05 6.89 6.94
N GLU A 141 0.97 6.83 6.15
CA GLU A 141 0.79 7.68 4.97
C GLU A 141 0.89 9.16 5.34
N ARG A 142 0.11 9.61 6.34
CA ARG A 142 0.12 11.01 6.79
C ARG A 142 1.50 11.45 7.23
N ARG A 143 2.16 10.66 8.10
CA ARG A 143 3.49 11.00 8.61
C ARG A 143 4.54 11.04 7.51
N MET A 144 4.53 10.09 6.58
CA MET A 144 5.53 10.00 5.51
C MET A 144 5.31 11.07 4.45
N HIS A 145 4.06 11.45 4.19
CA HIS A 145 3.73 12.58 3.33
C HIS A 145 4.28 13.89 3.89
N ASP A 146 4.05 14.18 5.17
CA ASP A 146 4.53 15.41 5.82
C ASP A 146 6.06 15.52 5.74
N VAL A 147 6.75 14.40 5.99
CA VAL A 147 8.22 14.33 5.89
C VAL A 147 8.70 14.49 4.44
N ALA A 148 8.01 13.89 3.46
CA ALA A 148 8.36 14.03 2.05
C ALA A 148 8.22 15.47 1.55
N VAL A 149 7.15 16.17 1.97
CA VAL A 149 6.95 17.58 1.63
C VAL A 149 8.05 18.45 2.25
N ALA A 150 8.38 18.23 3.52
CA ALA A 150 9.47 18.95 4.18
C ALA A 150 10.83 18.76 3.47
N ASP A 151 11.13 17.54 3.02
CA ASP A 151 12.34 17.25 2.26
C ASP A 151 12.35 17.93 0.89
N VAL A 152 11.21 18.00 0.20
CA VAL A 152 11.09 18.74 -1.07
C VAL A 152 11.37 20.23 -0.86
N THR A 153 10.77 20.85 0.16
CA THR A 153 11.02 22.27 0.47
C THR A 153 12.48 22.53 0.81
N ARG A 154 13.13 21.64 1.57
CA ARG A 154 14.58 21.73 1.86
C ARG A 154 15.41 21.67 0.58
N LEU A 155 15.14 20.70 -0.30
CA LEU A 155 15.88 20.52 -1.55
C LEU A 155 15.67 21.70 -2.53
N GLU A 156 14.49 22.32 -2.51
CA GLU A 156 14.20 23.54 -3.27
C GLU A 156 15.01 24.73 -2.76
N ALA A 157 15.12 24.91 -1.45
CA ALA A 157 15.97 25.94 -0.85
C ALA A 157 17.45 25.73 -1.17
N GLU A 158 17.95 24.49 -1.08
CA GLU A 158 19.33 24.13 -1.46
C GLU A 158 19.60 24.42 -2.95
N ARG A 159 18.62 24.13 -3.82
CA ARG A 159 18.71 24.43 -5.25
C ARG A 159 18.75 25.93 -5.51
N ALA A 160 17.88 26.71 -4.88
CA ALA A 160 17.85 28.17 -5.02
C ALA A 160 19.16 28.81 -4.55
N ALA A 161 19.71 28.35 -3.41
CA ALA A 161 21.00 28.82 -2.91
C ALA A 161 22.17 28.50 -3.86
N ARG A 162 22.18 27.29 -4.45
CA ARG A 162 23.18 26.90 -5.45
C ARG A 162 23.07 27.74 -6.72
N ASP A 163 21.85 27.96 -7.21
CA ASP A 163 21.61 28.72 -8.44
C ASP A 163 21.96 30.22 -8.24
N ALA A 164 21.80 30.76 -7.02
CA ALA A 164 22.26 32.11 -6.66
C ALA A 164 23.80 32.23 -6.49
N ALA A 165 24.47 31.16 -6.07
CA ALA A 165 25.93 31.09 -5.94
C ALA A 165 26.64 30.75 -7.26
N ALA A 166 25.90 30.36 -8.30
CA ALA A 166 26.46 30.05 -9.60
C ALA A 166 27.01 31.34 -10.25
N PRO A 167 28.27 31.34 -10.72
CA PRO A 167 28.81 32.50 -11.44
C PRO A 167 27.94 32.82 -12.65
N ALA A 168 27.69 34.11 -12.91
CA ALA A 168 27.00 34.53 -14.12
C ALA A 168 27.70 33.92 -15.36
N PRO A 169 26.95 33.40 -16.34
CA PRO A 169 27.56 32.82 -17.53
C PRO A 169 28.47 33.87 -18.18
N ALA A 170 29.73 33.50 -18.40
CA ALA A 170 30.69 34.37 -19.06
C ALA A 170 30.11 34.75 -20.42
N THR A 171 29.72 36.02 -20.56
CA THR A 171 29.34 36.59 -21.84
C THR A 171 30.60 36.60 -22.70
N THR A 172 30.78 35.59 -23.55
CA THR A 172 31.73 35.67 -24.65
C THR A 172 31.28 36.83 -25.55
N PRO A 173 32.10 37.88 -25.73
CA PRO A 173 31.81 38.91 -26.72
C PRO A 173 31.86 38.24 -28.10
N GLU A 174 30.75 38.26 -28.81
CA GLU A 174 30.65 37.89 -30.22
C GLU A 174 31.54 38.86 -31.02
N ALA A 175 32.48 38.33 -31.79
CA ALA A 175 33.41 39.08 -32.65
C ALA A 175 33.20 38.69 -34.10
#